data_AF-A8X760-F1
#
_entry.id   AF-A8X760-F1
#
_cell.length_a   1.000
_cell.length_b   1.000
_cell.length_c   1.000
_cell.angle_alpha   90.00
_cell.angle_beta   90.00
_cell.angle_gamma   90.00
#
_symmetry.space_group_name_H-M   'P 1'
#
loop_
_entity.id
_entity.type
_entity.pdbx_description
1 polymer ?
#
loop_
_entity_poly.entity_id
_entity_poly.type
_entity_poly.pdbx_seq_one_letter_code
_entity_poly.pdbx_strand_id
1 'polypeptide(L)'
;MTVSCSAITGYNVYMQFNGGEGGPLDNQDLPHEIDITVTCDSADQVWNYVVTLNGITYTRPITSVTCAELATTTTVLNACSPTLIALDRGDNNNPQINVEVTYSGYSYTAISGSSETMSTMIIRCSAINNYNVFMQFNVNEGGPLVEQFLPQTIAVNVTCNSANQVWIYAAEVSGVIHTRDIRSVACQQAPNACSPTTIMYGEGDNESPQLNVDVTNFGLTSTQIAGTQDSISTMKISCMAIDGYYVNMEFNENGQVKENLDSIQNITVEVTCDSRTMEWIYSSVLDNGDVYTHTVTSAECLQIEETPPLRTCSASTITYGMGDTNNPQQQVDVTNFGLTFTPIAGTMDTTASMSVSCTAIDGYVAYMTFPPNRQPLENGQGADAPQTVTITATCSSVDEVWYYNTILPDGNPYTEAITSVTCTQSITEGPAPCNPDAISYGVGDGGTPEVDVTVSYTNFMSTTDMATGVIYSSMTVTCSAINGYNVYMIFNGGQGGPADNQNMPQSISIRMECNTENRIWNYVVTLNGVTYTRAVSQVDCQQAPN
;
A
#
# COMPACT_ATOMS: atom_id res chain seq x y z
N MET A 1 54.48 -8.84 82.72
CA MET A 1 53.11 -9.01 83.27
C MET A 1 52.17 -9.16 82.09
N THR A 2 51.13 -9.99 82.21
CA THR A 2 50.10 -10.09 81.17
C THR A 2 48.88 -9.30 81.62
N VAL A 3 48.28 -8.54 80.70
CA VAL A 3 47.00 -7.84 80.90
C VAL A 3 46.01 -8.41 79.90
N SER A 4 44.88 -8.87 80.42
CA SER A 4 43.85 -9.57 79.65
C SER A 4 42.54 -8.80 79.71
N CYS A 5 41.93 -8.58 78.55
CA CYS A 5 40.55 -8.10 78.41
C CYS A 5 39.73 -9.22 77.74
N SER A 6 38.59 -9.59 78.29
CA SER A 6 37.65 -10.52 77.66
C SER A 6 36.23 -9.97 77.71
N ALA A 7 35.44 -10.26 76.67
CA ALA A 7 34.04 -9.85 76.58
C ALA A 7 33.10 -11.02 76.92
N ILE A 8 31.86 -10.70 77.31
CA ILE A 8 30.79 -11.70 77.42
C ILE A 8 30.31 -12.16 76.03
N THR A 9 29.78 -13.39 75.93
CA THR A 9 29.33 -13.99 74.67
C THR A 9 28.42 -13.04 73.87
N GLY A 10 28.76 -12.81 72.59
CA GLY A 10 28.03 -11.91 71.69
C GLY A 10 28.55 -10.47 71.68
N TYR A 11 29.63 -10.18 72.40
CA TYR A 11 30.34 -8.91 72.39
C TYR A 11 31.80 -9.14 72.01
N ASN A 12 32.41 -8.13 71.39
CA ASN A 12 33.84 -8.04 71.16
C ASN A 12 34.46 -7.10 72.19
N VAL A 13 35.75 -7.26 72.47
CA VAL A 13 36.46 -6.42 73.43
C VAL A 13 37.43 -5.48 72.73
N TYR A 14 37.54 -4.26 73.24
CA TYR A 14 38.47 -3.24 72.76
C TYR A 14 39.30 -2.73 73.94
N MET A 15 40.63 -2.83 73.85
CA MET A 15 41.56 -2.44 74.91
C MET A 15 42.14 -1.04 74.63
N GLN A 16 42.03 -0.11 75.57
CA GLN A 16 42.58 1.25 75.46
C GLN A 16 43.70 1.49 76.48
N PHE A 17 44.76 2.15 76.03
CA PHE A 17 45.84 2.65 76.86
C PHE A 17 45.60 4.10 77.28
N ASN A 18 45.94 4.42 78.52
CA ASN A 18 46.01 5.79 79.07
C ASN A 18 44.75 6.63 78.86
N GLY A 19 43.56 6.04 78.93
CA GLY A 19 42.30 6.79 78.82
C GLY A 19 41.96 7.27 77.40
N GLY A 20 42.37 6.52 76.37
CA GLY A 20 41.92 6.71 74.99
C GLY A 20 43.00 7.12 74.00
N GLU A 21 44.27 7.06 74.39
CA GLU A 21 45.39 7.42 73.51
C GLU A 21 45.74 6.33 72.47
N GLY A 22 44.85 5.35 72.25
CA GLY A 22 45.06 4.19 71.39
C GLY A 22 45.04 2.88 72.18
N GLY A 23 45.44 1.77 71.55
CA GLY A 23 45.43 0.44 72.18
C GLY A 23 46.44 -0.51 71.52
N PRO A 24 46.45 -1.80 71.90
CA PRO A 24 47.32 -2.78 71.27
C PRO A 24 46.91 -3.02 69.81
N LEU A 25 47.83 -3.57 69.03
CA LEU A 25 47.57 -3.94 67.64
C LEU A 25 46.40 -4.95 67.53
N ASP A 26 46.28 -5.81 68.53
CA ASP A 26 45.26 -6.85 68.67
C ASP A 26 43.82 -6.31 68.69
N ASN A 27 43.63 -4.99 68.82
CA ASN A 27 42.32 -4.35 68.65
C ASN A 27 41.78 -4.40 67.20
N GLN A 28 42.62 -4.65 66.19
CA GLN A 28 42.24 -4.49 64.77
C GLN A 28 41.15 -5.47 64.31
N ASP A 29 41.10 -6.67 64.90
CA ASP A 29 40.17 -7.72 64.49
C ASP A 29 38.94 -7.83 65.40
N LEU A 30 38.74 -6.89 66.33
CA LEU A 30 37.68 -6.88 67.33
C LEU A 30 37.47 -8.27 67.97
N PRO A 31 38.51 -8.84 68.60
CA PRO A 31 38.43 -10.20 69.12
C PRO A 31 37.55 -10.28 70.38
N HIS A 32 37.19 -11.50 70.75
CA HIS A 32 36.44 -11.77 71.98
C HIS A 32 37.33 -11.65 73.24
N GLU A 33 38.64 -11.78 73.07
CA GLU A 33 39.66 -11.69 74.12
C GLU A 33 40.94 -11.04 73.56
N ILE A 34 41.57 -10.17 74.35
CA ILE A 34 42.83 -9.50 74.05
C ILE A 34 43.77 -9.72 75.22
N ASP A 35 44.88 -10.42 74.96
CA ASP A 35 45.98 -10.59 75.90
C ASP A 35 47.20 -9.81 75.41
N ILE A 36 47.72 -8.93 76.27
CA ILE A 36 48.98 -8.22 75.99
C ILE A 36 50.02 -8.52 77.05
N THR A 37 51.28 -8.56 76.62
CA THR A 37 52.41 -8.61 77.54
C THR A 37 52.99 -7.21 77.70
N VAL A 38 53.17 -6.81 78.96
CA VAL A 38 53.76 -5.53 79.35
C VAL A 38 55.01 -5.77 80.18
N THR A 39 56.06 -4.98 79.94
CA THR A 39 57.36 -5.08 80.61
C THR A 39 57.62 -3.81 81.41
N CYS A 40 58.16 -3.94 82.62
CA CYS A 40 58.55 -2.78 83.43
C CYS A 40 60.06 -2.59 83.33
N ASP A 41 60.48 -1.37 83.00
CA ASP A 41 61.88 -1.01 83.16
C ASP A 41 62.12 -0.58 84.62
N SER A 42 63.00 -1.30 85.32
CA SER A 42 63.29 -1.03 86.73
C SER A 42 64.08 0.27 86.95
N ALA A 43 64.69 0.85 85.91
CA ALA A 43 65.36 2.14 85.99
C ALA A 43 64.37 3.31 86.01
N ASP A 44 63.34 3.25 85.16
CA ASP A 44 62.38 4.34 84.97
C ASP A 44 61.06 4.15 85.74
N GLN A 45 60.83 2.94 86.29
CA GLN A 45 59.58 2.54 86.97
C GLN A 45 58.33 2.72 86.10
N VAL A 46 58.47 2.60 84.77
CA VAL A 46 57.37 2.73 83.80
C VAL A 46 57.08 1.37 83.17
N TRP A 47 55.80 1.00 83.12
CA TRP A 47 55.33 -0.15 82.34
C TRP A 47 55.24 0.21 80.87
N ASN A 48 55.72 -0.67 80.01
CA ASN A 48 55.73 -0.49 78.58
C ASN A 48 55.01 -1.65 77.88
N TYR A 49 54.16 -1.32 76.91
CA TYR A 49 53.70 -2.25 75.90
C TYR A 49 54.74 -2.29 74.78
N VAL A 50 55.20 -3.49 74.44
CA VAL A 50 56.22 -3.72 73.41
C VAL A 50 55.66 -4.65 72.35
N VAL A 51 55.66 -4.22 71.10
CA VAL A 51 55.22 -5.02 69.97
C VAL A 51 56.21 -4.90 68.82
N THR A 52 56.53 -6.03 68.17
CA THR A 52 57.39 -6.04 66.99
C THR A 52 56.53 -6.24 65.75
N LEU A 53 56.45 -5.22 64.90
CA LEU A 53 55.72 -5.27 63.63
C LEU A 53 56.72 -5.20 62.48
N ASN A 54 56.71 -6.19 61.57
CA ASN A 54 57.60 -6.25 60.41
C ASN A 54 59.10 -6.07 60.76
N GLY A 55 59.53 -6.60 61.92
CA GLY A 55 60.92 -6.53 62.39
C GLY A 55 61.31 -5.24 63.12
N ILE A 56 60.39 -4.28 63.26
CA ILE A 56 60.61 -3.04 64.03
C ILE A 56 59.91 -3.15 65.38
N THR A 57 60.65 -2.92 66.46
CA THR A 57 60.12 -2.92 67.82
C THR A 57 59.56 -1.55 68.18
N TYR A 58 58.28 -1.50 68.52
CA TYR A 58 57.60 -0.32 69.04
C TYR A 58 57.42 -0.48 70.54
N THR A 59 57.87 0.52 71.30
CA THR A 59 57.74 0.58 72.75
C THR A 59 56.86 1.76 73.12
N ARG A 60 55.83 1.53 73.93
CA ARG A 60 54.92 2.56 74.37
C ARG A 60 54.73 2.53 75.89
N PRO A 61 54.94 3.64 76.61
CA PRO A 61 54.66 3.70 78.04
C PRO A 61 53.15 3.67 78.29
N ILE A 62 52.74 2.86 79.25
CA ILE A 62 51.35 2.70 79.69
C ILE A 62 51.24 2.95 81.20
N THR A 63 50.26 3.74 81.59
CA THR A 63 49.93 4.05 82.99
C THR A 63 48.57 3.46 83.37
N SER A 64 47.69 3.21 82.40
CA SER A 64 46.41 2.52 82.61
C SER A 64 45.99 1.72 81.38
N VAL A 65 45.20 0.67 81.61
CA VAL A 65 44.51 -0.10 80.58
C VAL A 65 43.02 -0.10 80.90
N THR A 66 42.17 0.12 79.89
CA THR A 66 40.71 0.08 80.02
C THR A 66 40.12 -0.80 78.94
N CYS A 67 39.24 -1.73 79.31
CA CYS A 67 38.54 -2.59 78.37
C CYS A 67 37.13 -2.03 78.13
N ALA A 68 36.68 -1.97 76.88
CA ALA A 68 35.32 -1.64 76.50
C ALA A 68 34.70 -2.79 75.70
N GLU A 69 33.44 -3.13 75.98
CA GLU A 69 32.67 -4.09 75.19
C GLU A 69 31.96 -3.39 74.04
N LEU A 70 32.07 -3.96 72.83
CA LEU A 70 31.38 -3.54 71.62
C LEU A 70 30.36 -4.61 71.26
N ALA A 71 29.08 -4.22 71.13
CA ALA A 71 28.01 -5.13 70.75
C ALA A 71 28.21 -5.59 69.30
N THR A 72 28.22 -6.92 69.09
CA THR A 72 28.26 -7.50 67.75
C THR A 72 26.88 -7.39 67.13
N THR A 73 26.62 -6.35 66.32
CA THR A 73 25.38 -6.29 65.53
C THR A 73 25.47 -7.30 64.39
N THR A 74 24.99 -8.53 64.63
CA THR A 74 24.63 -9.46 63.56
C THR A 74 23.45 -8.86 62.81
N THR A 75 23.71 -8.10 61.75
CA THR A 75 22.67 -7.75 60.79
C THR A 75 22.17 -9.05 60.17
N VAL A 76 20.95 -9.47 60.52
CA VAL A 76 20.25 -10.54 59.81
C VAL A 76 20.11 -10.06 58.37
N LEU A 77 20.89 -10.68 57.47
CA LEU A 77 20.81 -10.37 56.05
C LEU A 77 19.45 -10.88 55.54
N ASN A 78 18.68 -9.97 54.96
CA ASN A 78 17.43 -10.28 54.31
C ASN A 78 17.76 -10.92 52.95
N ALA A 79 17.41 -12.20 52.75
CA ALA A 79 17.68 -12.90 51.50
C ALA A 79 16.37 -13.38 50.87
N CYS A 80 16.33 -13.40 49.53
CA CYS A 80 15.15 -13.87 48.82
C CYS A 80 14.97 -15.38 49.00
N SER A 81 13.80 -15.81 49.46
CA SER A 81 13.50 -17.24 49.54
C SER A 81 13.27 -17.83 48.14
N PRO A 82 13.82 -19.01 47.81
CA PRO A 82 13.44 -19.77 46.61
C PRO A 82 11.94 -20.07 46.55
N THR A 83 11.27 -20.16 47.72
CA THR A 83 9.83 -20.43 47.82
C THR A 83 8.94 -19.28 47.36
N LEU A 84 9.52 -18.13 46.99
CA LEU A 84 8.78 -17.01 46.39
C LEU A 84 8.34 -17.32 44.95
N ILE A 85 8.93 -18.33 44.31
CA ILE A 85 8.49 -18.84 43.01
C ILE A 85 7.68 -20.12 43.21
N ALA A 86 6.48 -20.17 42.66
CA ALA A 86 5.71 -21.41 42.56
C ALA A 86 6.28 -22.29 41.43
N LEU A 87 6.94 -23.38 41.79
CA LEU A 87 7.45 -24.38 40.84
C LEU A 87 6.44 -25.51 40.67
N ASP A 88 6.13 -25.86 39.42
CA ASP A 88 5.22 -26.96 39.13
C ASP A 88 5.83 -28.31 39.53
N ARG A 89 5.01 -29.21 40.07
CA ARG A 89 5.43 -30.50 40.62
C ARG A 89 5.45 -31.63 39.58
N GLY A 90 5.10 -31.31 38.34
CA GLY A 90 4.82 -32.29 37.31
C GLY A 90 3.54 -33.09 37.58
N ASP A 91 3.09 -33.83 36.59
CA ASP A 91 2.00 -34.80 36.76
C ASP A 91 2.53 -36.24 36.87
N ASN A 92 1.68 -37.14 37.36
CA ASN A 92 2.00 -38.57 37.43
C ASN A 92 1.51 -39.33 36.18
N ASN A 93 1.25 -38.63 35.07
CA ASN A 93 0.75 -39.27 33.85
C ASN A 93 1.90 -39.97 33.10
N ASN A 94 1.57 -40.89 32.19
CA ASN A 94 2.54 -41.52 31.30
C ASN A 94 2.03 -41.52 29.85
N PRO A 95 2.63 -40.73 28.94
CA PRO A 95 3.70 -39.76 29.21
C PRO A 95 3.23 -38.64 30.15
N GLN A 96 4.15 -38.04 30.91
CA GLN A 96 3.85 -36.84 31.70
C GLN A 96 3.35 -35.74 30.75
N ILE A 97 2.45 -34.85 31.17
CA ILE A 97 2.13 -33.64 30.39
C ILE A 97 2.81 -32.46 31.06
N ASN A 98 2.69 -32.36 32.39
CA ASN A 98 3.44 -31.42 33.20
C ASN A 98 4.73 -32.08 33.72
N VAL A 99 5.86 -31.40 33.55
CA VAL A 99 7.19 -31.86 33.98
C VAL A 99 7.55 -31.18 35.30
N GLU A 100 8.16 -31.94 36.21
CA GLU A 100 8.64 -31.40 37.49
C GLU A 100 9.69 -30.31 37.26
N VAL A 101 9.51 -29.16 37.93
CA VAL A 101 10.44 -28.05 37.91
C VAL A 101 11.27 -28.05 39.20
N THR A 102 12.58 -28.06 39.06
CA THR A 102 13.54 -28.09 40.17
C THR A 102 14.36 -26.80 40.18
N TYR A 103 14.94 -26.46 41.33
CA TYR A 103 15.94 -25.40 41.42
C TYR A 103 17.24 -25.92 42.05
N SER A 104 18.36 -25.29 41.70
CA SER A 104 19.69 -25.63 42.22
C SER A 104 20.58 -24.39 42.28
N GLY A 105 21.76 -24.51 42.88
CA GLY A 105 22.76 -23.42 42.89
C GLY A 105 22.32 -22.14 43.61
N TYR A 106 21.41 -22.23 44.58
CA TYR A 106 20.97 -21.06 45.35
C TYR A 106 22.14 -20.47 46.15
N SER A 107 22.43 -19.18 45.94
CA SER A 107 23.45 -18.44 46.68
C SER A 107 23.01 -16.98 46.88
N TYR A 108 23.63 -16.26 47.81
CA TYR A 108 23.37 -14.83 48.00
C TYR A 108 24.62 -14.06 48.42
N THR A 109 24.66 -12.78 48.08
CA THR A 109 25.75 -11.85 48.44
C THR A 109 25.18 -10.59 49.06
N ALA A 110 25.81 -10.09 50.13
CA ALA A 110 25.37 -8.87 50.80
C ALA A 110 25.61 -7.63 49.94
N ILE A 111 24.64 -6.72 49.94
CA ILE A 111 24.77 -5.40 49.31
C ILE A 111 25.42 -4.47 50.33
N SER A 112 26.64 -4.02 50.01
CA SER A 112 27.47 -3.20 50.91
C SER A 112 26.70 -2.01 51.48
N GLY A 113 26.78 -1.83 52.80
CA GLY A 113 26.12 -0.74 53.52
C GLY A 113 24.62 -0.94 53.76
N SER A 114 24.06 -2.13 53.53
CA SER A 114 22.65 -2.44 53.77
C SER A 114 22.44 -3.82 54.40
N SER A 115 21.22 -4.08 54.92
CA SER A 115 20.76 -5.43 55.31
C SER A 115 20.30 -6.28 54.11
N GLU A 116 20.34 -5.73 52.90
CA GLU A 116 19.84 -6.38 51.69
C GLU A 116 20.91 -7.26 51.04
N THR A 117 20.46 -8.26 50.28
CA THR A 117 21.29 -9.20 49.53
C THR A 117 20.81 -9.32 48.10
N MET A 118 21.72 -9.77 47.24
CA MET A 118 21.42 -10.25 45.90
C MET A 118 21.51 -11.77 45.91
N SER A 119 20.37 -12.43 45.73
CA SER A 119 20.26 -13.89 45.60
C SER A 119 20.31 -14.32 44.14
N THR A 120 20.87 -15.50 43.86
CA THR A 120 20.88 -16.15 42.54
C THR A 120 20.46 -17.61 42.68
N MET A 121 19.82 -18.18 41.66
CA MET A 121 19.59 -19.63 41.54
C MET A 121 19.39 -20.05 40.08
N ILE A 122 19.46 -21.36 39.84
CA ILE A 122 19.18 -22.01 38.55
C ILE A 122 17.85 -22.74 38.65
N ILE A 123 16.91 -22.45 37.75
CA ILE A 123 15.65 -23.20 37.59
C ILE A 123 15.79 -24.15 36.42
N ARG A 124 15.37 -25.42 36.58
CA ARG A 124 15.56 -26.47 35.58
C ARG A 124 14.33 -27.37 35.45
N CYS A 125 14.03 -27.78 34.22
CA CYS A 125 13.13 -28.90 33.94
C CYS A 125 13.69 -29.79 32.82
N SER A 126 13.37 -31.08 32.87
CA SER A 126 13.90 -32.10 31.95
C SER A 126 12.80 -33.07 31.53
N ALA A 127 12.54 -33.18 30.23
CA ALA A 127 11.59 -34.14 29.68
C ALA A 127 12.16 -35.57 29.69
N ILE A 128 11.26 -36.56 29.64
CA ILE A 128 11.64 -37.97 29.43
C ILE A 128 12.20 -38.19 28.01
N ASN A 129 12.86 -39.32 27.77
CA ASN A 129 13.43 -39.64 26.45
C ASN A 129 12.37 -39.56 25.34
N ASN A 130 12.75 -38.97 24.20
CA ASN A 130 11.90 -38.70 23.01
C ASN A 130 10.80 -37.65 23.23
N TYR A 131 10.89 -36.86 24.29
CA TYR A 131 10.05 -35.70 24.52
C TYR A 131 10.92 -34.47 24.67
N ASN A 132 10.34 -33.34 24.27
CA ASN A 132 10.92 -32.04 24.46
C ASN A 132 10.19 -31.33 25.61
N VAL A 133 10.89 -30.48 26.35
CA VAL A 133 10.28 -29.66 27.41
C VAL A 133 10.13 -28.21 26.97
N PHE A 134 9.01 -27.62 27.33
CA PHE A 134 8.71 -26.19 27.20
C PHE A 134 8.61 -25.60 28.60
N MET A 135 9.34 -24.51 28.87
CA MET A 135 9.30 -23.78 30.15
C MET A 135 8.50 -22.49 29.99
N GLN A 136 7.57 -22.25 30.92
CA GLN A 136 6.74 -21.05 30.97
C GLN A 136 6.93 -20.32 32.30
N PHE A 137 7.22 -19.02 32.22
CA PHE A 137 7.26 -18.08 33.34
C PHE A 137 5.94 -17.36 33.46
N ASN A 138 5.33 -17.44 34.65
CA ASN A 138 3.98 -16.95 34.93
C ASN A 138 2.95 -17.59 33.97
N VAL A 139 1.84 -18.08 34.50
CA VAL A 139 0.87 -18.78 33.65
C VAL A 139 0.44 -17.87 32.49
N ASN A 140 0.66 -18.33 31.24
CA ASN A 140 0.36 -17.61 29.99
C ASN A 140 1.25 -16.41 29.61
N GLU A 141 2.37 -16.14 30.27
CA GLU A 141 3.20 -14.97 29.93
C GLU A 141 4.42 -15.29 29.04
N GLY A 142 4.65 -16.55 28.69
CA GLY A 142 5.74 -17.00 27.83
C GLY A 142 6.93 -17.59 28.61
N GLY A 143 8.00 -17.97 27.92
CA GLY A 143 9.15 -18.68 28.50
C GLY A 143 10.46 -17.88 28.48
N PRO A 144 11.59 -18.51 28.82
CA PRO A 144 12.91 -17.94 28.61
C PRO A 144 13.21 -17.68 27.13
N LEU A 145 13.95 -16.61 26.84
CA LEU A 145 14.35 -16.23 25.49
C LEU A 145 15.51 -17.07 24.96
N VAL A 146 16.30 -17.67 25.85
CA VAL A 146 17.60 -18.28 25.51
C VAL A 146 17.50 -19.71 24.97
N GLU A 147 16.37 -20.41 25.15
CA GLU A 147 16.19 -21.77 24.60
C GLU A 147 14.72 -22.01 24.20
N GLN A 148 14.31 -21.41 23.07
CA GLN A 148 13.01 -21.72 22.42
C GLN A 148 13.05 -23.07 21.66
N PHE A 149 14.16 -23.79 21.72
CA PHE A 149 14.45 -24.97 20.89
C PHE A 149 14.08 -26.27 21.57
N LEU A 150 12.87 -26.36 22.12
CA LEU A 150 12.25 -27.60 22.63
C LEU A 150 13.29 -28.65 23.10
N PRO A 151 14.18 -28.32 24.05
CA PRO A 151 15.28 -29.21 24.38
C PRO A 151 14.76 -30.33 25.28
N GLN A 152 15.53 -31.40 25.43
CA GLN A 152 15.22 -32.39 26.47
C GLN A 152 15.38 -31.79 27.89
N THR A 153 16.09 -30.66 28.03
CA THR A 153 16.30 -29.97 29.30
C THR A 153 16.43 -28.48 29.08
N ILE A 154 15.72 -27.66 29.88
CA ILE A 154 15.90 -26.21 29.96
C ILE A 154 16.48 -25.87 31.33
N ALA A 155 17.50 -25.01 31.39
CA ALA A 155 18.06 -24.46 32.63
C ALA A 155 18.30 -22.95 32.53
N VAL A 156 17.77 -22.17 33.48
CA VAL A 156 17.83 -20.70 33.45
C VAL A 156 18.36 -20.13 34.76
N ASN A 157 19.21 -19.11 34.65
CA ASN A 157 19.68 -18.32 35.80
C ASN A 157 18.66 -17.23 36.13
N VAL A 158 18.34 -17.09 37.41
CA VAL A 158 17.48 -16.02 37.92
C VAL A 158 18.16 -15.30 39.09
N THR A 159 17.88 -14.02 39.24
CA THR A 159 18.43 -13.18 40.30
C THR A 159 17.31 -12.53 41.11
N CYS A 160 17.53 -12.22 42.37
CA CYS A 160 16.55 -11.53 43.21
C CYS A 160 17.25 -10.54 44.13
N ASN A 161 16.74 -9.31 44.15
CA ASN A 161 17.12 -8.31 45.14
C ASN A 161 16.18 -8.42 46.34
N SER A 162 16.71 -8.67 47.54
CA SER A 162 15.92 -8.85 48.76
C SER A 162 15.08 -7.63 49.16
N ALA A 163 15.41 -6.44 48.64
CA ALA A 163 14.58 -5.26 48.84
C ALA A 163 13.21 -5.39 48.15
N ASN A 164 13.17 -6.09 47.01
CA ASN A 164 11.98 -6.22 46.18
C ASN A 164 11.28 -7.57 46.36
N GLN A 165 12.00 -8.60 46.82
CA GLN A 165 11.47 -9.97 47.02
C GLN A 165 10.83 -10.54 45.73
N VAL A 166 11.35 -10.15 44.56
CA VAL A 166 10.91 -10.63 43.24
C VAL A 166 12.11 -11.21 42.50
N TRP A 167 11.95 -12.43 42.01
CA TRP A 167 12.93 -13.08 41.14
C TRP A 167 12.81 -12.56 39.72
N ILE A 168 13.95 -12.33 39.08
CA ILE A 168 14.07 -11.72 37.76
C ILE A 168 14.90 -12.65 36.89
N TYR A 169 14.38 -12.96 35.71
CA TYR A 169 15.15 -13.52 34.61
C TYR A 169 15.61 -12.40 33.69
N ALA A 170 16.85 -12.46 33.23
CA ALA A 170 17.42 -11.53 32.28
C ALA A 170 18.09 -12.28 31.14
N ALA A 171 17.86 -11.83 29.90
CA ALA A 171 18.51 -12.34 28.71
C ALA A 171 18.86 -11.20 27.76
N GLU A 172 19.95 -11.33 27.03
CA GLU A 172 20.39 -10.36 26.03
C GLU A 172 20.05 -10.88 24.63
N VAL A 173 19.34 -10.07 23.84
CA VAL A 173 19.00 -10.35 22.44
C VAL A 173 19.43 -9.16 21.61
N SER A 174 20.30 -9.37 20.63
CA SER A 174 20.83 -8.32 19.74
C SER A 174 21.37 -7.09 20.50
N GLY A 175 22.08 -7.31 21.62
CA GLY A 175 22.65 -6.25 22.45
C GLY A 175 21.68 -5.58 23.44
N VAL A 176 20.41 -6.00 23.47
CA VAL A 176 19.38 -5.44 24.38
C VAL A 176 19.06 -6.43 25.49
N ILE A 177 19.15 -5.98 26.75
CA ILE A 177 18.80 -6.79 27.92
C ILE A 177 17.29 -6.75 28.16
N HIS A 178 16.63 -7.89 28.01
CA HIS A 178 15.25 -8.11 28.37
C HIS A 178 15.15 -8.73 29.76
N THR A 179 14.37 -8.11 30.65
CA THR A 179 14.14 -8.61 32.01
C THR A 179 12.69 -8.99 32.23
N ARG A 180 12.44 -10.02 33.06
CA ARG A 180 11.09 -10.47 33.41
C ARG A 180 11.00 -10.92 34.86
N ASP A 181 9.96 -10.46 35.55
CA ASP A 181 9.60 -10.92 36.89
C ASP A 181 9.03 -12.34 36.85
N ILE A 182 9.49 -13.21 37.73
CA ILE A 182 9.08 -14.61 37.82
C ILE A 182 8.40 -14.86 39.16
N ARG A 183 7.13 -15.27 39.09
CA ARG A 183 6.30 -15.67 40.24
C ARG A 183 5.90 -17.14 40.19
N SER A 184 5.85 -17.72 38.99
CA SER A 184 5.68 -19.16 38.82
C SER A 184 6.48 -19.68 37.63
N VAL A 185 6.88 -20.95 37.68
CA VAL A 185 7.47 -21.66 36.55
C VAL A 185 6.74 -22.99 36.37
N ALA A 186 6.22 -23.21 35.17
CA ALA A 186 5.64 -24.48 34.76
C ALA A 186 6.43 -25.04 33.58
N CYS A 187 6.53 -26.36 33.50
CA CYS A 187 7.09 -27.02 32.34
C CYS A 187 6.13 -28.06 31.77
N GLN A 188 6.01 -28.10 30.45
CA GLN A 188 5.18 -29.06 29.74
C GLN A 188 6.02 -29.85 28.76
N GLN A 189 5.72 -31.13 28.55
CA GLN A 189 6.40 -31.92 27.54
C GLN A 189 5.53 -32.16 26.30
N ALA A 190 6.16 -32.07 25.13
CA ALA A 190 5.54 -32.31 23.83
C ALA A 190 6.25 -33.48 23.11
N PRO A 191 5.50 -34.40 22.46
CA PRO A 191 6.11 -35.45 21.64
C PRO A 191 6.68 -34.86 20.34
N ASN A 192 7.87 -35.35 19.92
CA ASN A 192 8.56 -35.13 18.63
C ASN A 192 8.05 -33.92 17.82
N ALA A 193 8.34 -32.71 18.28
CA ALA A 193 8.05 -31.50 17.52
C ALA A 193 9.16 -31.23 16.51
N CYS A 194 8.81 -30.56 15.41
CA CYS A 194 9.80 -30.06 14.49
C CYS A 194 10.63 -28.96 15.17
N SER A 195 11.96 -29.04 15.04
CA SER A 195 12.85 -28.02 15.58
C SER A 195 12.99 -26.86 14.59
N PRO A 196 12.86 -25.60 15.03
CA PRO A 196 13.21 -24.43 14.22
C PRO A 196 14.68 -24.41 13.78
N THR A 197 15.56 -25.10 14.52
CA THR A 197 17.01 -25.14 14.24
C THR A 197 17.37 -25.91 12.98
N THR A 198 16.42 -26.58 12.34
CA THR A 198 16.66 -27.24 11.05
C THR A 198 16.61 -26.27 9.88
N ILE A 199 16.17 -25.03 10.10
CA ILE A 199 16.25 -23.93 9.14
C ILE A 199 17.48 -23.08 9.47
N MET A 200 18.32 -22.80 8.46
CA MET A 200 19.39 -21.80 8.56
C MET A 200 18.80 -20.40 8.32
N TYR A 201 18.90 -19.50 9.30
CA TYR A 201 18.43 -18.13 9.17
C TYR A 201 19.60 -17.23 8.74
N GLY A 202 19.37 -16.39 7.73
CA GLY A 202 20.32 -15.37 7.31
C GLY A 202 20.57 -14.38 8.43
N GLU A 203 21.85 -14.15 8.72
CA GLU A 203 22.29 -13.07 9.61
C GLU A 203 22.51 -11.80 8.78
N GLY A 204 22.20 -10.67 9.39
CA GLY A 204 22.47 -9.36 8.81
C GLY A 204 23.97 -9.14 8.62
N ASP A 205 24.33 -8.49 7.52
CA ASP A 205 25.74 -8.25 7.19
C ASP A 205 26.41 -7.16 8.05
N ASN A 206 25.63 -6.47 8.88
CA ASN A 206 26.07 -5.33 9.70
C ASN A 206 26.67 -4.17 8.88
N GLU A 207 26.36 -4.08 7.58
CA GLU A 207 26.75 -2.96 6.73
C GLU A 207 25.69 -1.84 6.76
N SER A 208 25.97 -0.66 6.20
CA SER A 208 25.03 0.46 6.16
C SER A 208 25.00 1.10 4.77
N PRO A 209 23.89 0.98 4.02
CA PRO A 209 22.70 0.15 4.32
C PRO A 209 23.06 -1.35 4.35
N GLN A 210 22.37 -2.14 5.18
CA GLN A 210 22.52 -3.60 5.18
C GLN A 210 22.03 -4.15 3.84
N LEU A 211 22.81 -4.99 3.17
CA LEU A 211 22.36 -5.74 2.00
C LEU A 211 21.61 -7.01 2.44
N ASN A 212 22.08 -7.65 3.50
CA ASN A 212 21.41 -8.78 4.17
C ASN A 212 20.78 -8.32 5.49
N VAL A 213 19.53 -8.68 5.71
CA VAL A 213 18.76 -8.36 6.92
C VAL A 213 18.61 -9.60 7.79
N ASP A 214 18.70 -9.43 9.11
CA ASP A 214 18.45 -10.50 10.08
C ASP A 214 17.08 -11.16 9.86
N VAL A 215 17.09 -12.48 9.73
CA VAL A 215 15.87 -13.30 9.68
C VAL A 215 15.58 -13.84 11.07
N THR A 216 14.39 -13.54 11.57
CA THR A 216 13.92 -14.00 12.89
C THR A 216 12.81 -15.02 12.74
N ASN A 217 12.69 -15.93 13.70
CA ASN A 217 11.56 -16.83 13.82
C ASN A 217 10.87 -16.65 15.17
N PHE A 218 9.55 -16.85 15.22
CA PHE A 218 8.76 -16.73 16.45
C PHE A 218 7.44 -17.50 16.34
N GLY A 219 6.75 -17.63 17.47
CA GLY A 219 5.38 -18.16 17.50
C GLY A 219 5.27 -19.64 17.17
N LEU A 220 6.30 -20.44 17.48
CA LEU A 220 6.24 -21.90 17.33
C LEU A 220 5.07 -22.47 18.15
N THR A 221 4.15 -23.14 17.48
CA THR A 221 3.11 -23.96 18.11
C THR A 221 3.21 -25.39 17.59
N SER A 222 2.87 -26.38 18.41
CA SER A 222 2.91 -27.78 18.01
C SER A 222 1.65 -28.49 18.50
N THR A 223 0.95 -29.17 17.59
CA THR A 223 -0.28 -29.91 17.85
C THR A 223 -0.07 -31.38 17.54
N GLN A 224 -0.32 -32.25 18.51
CA GLN A 224 -0.20 -33.70 18.33
C GLN A 224 -1.22 -34.22 17.30
N ILE A 225 -0.78 -35.10 16.42
CA ILE A 225 -1.66 -35.83 15.49
C ILE A 225 -2.41 -36.89 16.29
N ALA A 226 -3.74 -36.85 16.23
CA ALA A 226 -4.60 -37.73 17.02
C ALA A 226 -4.26 -39.22 16.79
N GLY A 227 -3.94 -39.92 17.87
CA GLY A 227 -3.62 -41.35 17.84
C GLY A 227 -2.18 -41.70 17.47
N THR A 228 -1.29 -40.72 17.29
CA THR A 228 0.15 -40.96 17.06
C THR A 228 1.04 -40.17 18.03
N GLN A 229 2.36 -40.43 18.01
CA GLN A 229 3.36 -39.62 18.73
C GLN A 229 3.90 -38.47 17.84
N ASP A 230 3.29 -38.24 16.69
CA ASP A 230 3.70 -37.21 15.77
C ASP A 230 2.96 -35.89 16.04
N SER A 231 3.49 -34.80 15.53
CA SER A 231 2.92 -33.47 15.67
C SER A 231 2.98 -32.69 14.36
N ILE A 232 2.05 -31.75 14.21
CA ILE A 232 2.15 -30.68 13.23
C ILE A 232 2.58 -29.42 13.97
N SER A 233 3.71 -28.86 13.57
CA SER A 233 4.25 -27.62 14.14
C SER A 233 4.05 -26.47 13.16
N THR A 234 3.67 -25.30 13.64
CA THR A 234 3.61 -24.06 12.84
C THR A 234 4.49 -23.00 13.47
N MET A 235 5.10 -22.15 12.64
CA MET A 235 6.01 -21.09 13.08
C MET A 235 5.97 -19.93 12.10
N LYS A 236 6.28 -18.71 12.56
CA LYS A 236 6.44 -17.55 11.70
C LYS A 236 7.91 -17.22 11.50
N ILE A 237 8.27 -16.86 10.27
CA ILE A 237 9.59 -16.35 9.87
C ILE A 237 9.40 -14.91 9.40
N SER A 238 10.25 -13.99 9.85
CA SER A 238 10.12 -12.57 9.52
C SER A 238 11.45 -11.86 9.41
N CYS A 239 11.51 -10.88 8.51
CA CYS A 239 12.61 -9.93 8.37
C CYS A 239 12.06 -8.55 8.00
N MET A 240 12.82 -7.50 8.36
CA MET A 240 12.38 -6.12 8.25
C MET A 240 13.51 -5.21 7.76
N ALA A 241 13.31 -4.54 6.64
CA ALA A 241 14.25 -3.55 6.10
C ALA A 241 14.20 -2.24 6.88
N ILE A 242 15.28 -1.47 6.80
CA ILE A 242 15.29 -0.07 7.26
C ILE A 242 14.43 0.83 6.35
N ASP A 243 14.12 2.04 6.83
CA ASP A 243 13.29 3.00 6.08
C ASP A 243 13.88 3.33 4.69
N GLY A 244 13.02 3.34 3.66
CA GLY A 244 13.40 3.59 2.26
C GLY A 244 13.88 2.35 1.49
N TYR A 245 13.73 1.16 2.07
CA TYR A 245 14.06 -0.11 1.44
C TYR A 245 12.93 -1.12 1.65
N TYR A 246 12.84 -2.12 0.78
CA TYR A 246 11.99 -3.29 0.96
C TYR A 246 12.83 -4.56 1.11
N VAL A 247 12.23 -5.61 1.70
CA VAL A 247 12.88 -6.92 1.84
C VAL A 247 12.40 -7.87 0.74
N ASN A 248 13.31 -8.74 0.31
CA ASN A 248 13.03 -9.90 -0.52
C ASN A 248 13.49 -11.14 0.27
N MET A 249 12.53 -11.94 0.74
CA MET A 249 12.80 -13.17 1.49
C MET A 249 12.93 -14.36 0.54
N GLU A 250 14.04 -15.07 0.65
CA GLU A 250 14.39 -16.22 -0.18
C GLU A 250 14.62 -17.47 0.69
N PHE A 251 14.10 -18.60 0.23
CA PHE A 251 14.25 -19.92 0.81
C PHE A 251 15.16 -20.79 -0.06
N ASN A 252 16.12 -21.51 0.53
CA ASN A 252 17.00 -22.46 -0.17
C ASN A 252 17.66 -21.90 -1.45
N GLU A 253 18.14 -20.65 -1.40
CA GLU A 253 18.83 -19.94 -2.50
C GLU A 253 17.97 -19.62 -3.74
N ASN A 254 16.71 -20.08 -3.86
CA ASN A 254 15.88 -19.84 -5.07
C ASN A 254 14.35 -19.82 -4.85
N GLY A 255 13.85 -20.24 -3.69
CA GLY A 255 12.43 -20.22 -3.36
C GLY A 255 12.01 -18.83 -2.91
N GLN A 256 11.23 -18.10 -3.69
CA GLN A 256 10.72 -16.79 -3.27
C GLN A 256 9.36 -16.93 -2.59
N VAL A 257 9.15 -16.16 -1.52
CA VAL A 257 7.83 -16.04 -0.90
C VAL A 257 6.94 -15.14 -1.76
N LYS A 258 5.63 -15.40 -1.76
CA LYS A 258 4.67 -14.61 -2.55
C LYS A 258 4.70 -13.13 -2.15
N GLU A 259 4.89 -12.86 -0.87
CA GLU A 259 4.92 -11.55 -0.24
C GLU A 259 6.01 -10.62 -0.79
N ASN A 260 7.04 -11.17 -1.47
CA ASN A 260 8.07 -10.37 -2.16
C ASN A 260 7.50 -9.46 -3.25
N LEU A 261 6.35 -9.83 -3.84
CA LEU A 261 5.72 -9.07 -4.93
C LEU A 261 5.11 -7.74 -4.48
N ASP A 262 4.85 -7.58 -3.17
CA ASP A 262 4.19 -6.41 -2.63
C ASP A 262 5.17 -5.27 -2.26
N SER A 263 6.48 -5.47 -2.48
CA SER A 263 7.54 -4.50 -2.16
C SER A 263 7.42 -3.93 -0.74
N ILE A 264 7.16 -4.80 0.24
CA ILE A 264 6.92 -4.42 1.62
C ILE A 264 8.20 -4.36 2.45
N GLN A 265 8.23 -3.43 3.39
CA GLN A 265 9.36 -3.23 4.31
C GLN A 265 9.50 -4.37 5.34
N ASN A 266 8.42 -5.10 5.63
CA ASN A 266 8.41 -6.22 6.57
C ASN A 266 7.68 -7.41 5.95
N ILE A 267 8.38 -8.52 5.79
CA ILE A 267 7.80 -9.80 5.39
C ILE A 267 7.66 -10.66 6.65
N THR A 268 6.47 -11.22 6.85
CA THR A 268 6.22 -12.27 7.83
C THR A 268 5.43 -13.39 7.16
N VAL A 269 5.99 -14.60 7.16
CA VAL A 269 5.37 -15.79 6.57
C VAL A 269 5.20 -16.89 7.60
N GLU A 270 4.19 -17.73 7.42
CA GLU A 270 3.95 -18.90 8.24
C GLU A 270 4.47 -20.16 7.54
N VAL A 271 5.21 -20.99 8.28
CA VAL A 271 5.70 -22.29 7.83
C VAL A 271 5.12 -23.38 8.71
N THR A 272 4.84 -24.54 8.11
CA THR A 272 4.28 -25.71 8.79
C THR A 272 5.23 -26.89 8.63
N CYS A 273 5.46 -27.66 9.69
CA CYS A 273 6.24 -28.88 9.64
C CYS A 273 5.47 -30.07 10.21
N ASP A 274 5.55 -31.19 9.50
CA ASP A 274 5.04 -32.48 9.94
C ASP A 274 6.19 -33.28 10.56
N SER A 275 6.10 -33.64 11.84
CA SER A 275 7.19 -34.33 12.52
C SER A 275 7.50 -35.71 11.96
N ARG A 276 6.63 -36.28 11.11
CA ARG A 276 6.87 -37.54 10.41
C ARG A 276 7.93 -37.39 9.31
N THR A 277 7.98 -36.22 8.67
CA THR A 277 8.93 -35.91 7.60
C THR A 277 10.08 -35.03 8.08
N MET A 278 9.88 -34.26 9.16
CA MET A 278 10.82 -33.26 9.68
C MET A 278 11.15 -32.17 8.65
N GLU A 279 10.25 -31.92 7.70
CA GLU A 279 10.37 -30.89 6.66
C GLU A 279 9.46 -29.71 6.97
N TRP A 280 10.04 -28.50 7.05
CA TRP A 280 9.28 -27.26 7.09
C TRP A 280 8.79 -26.93 5.68
N ILE A 281 7.52 -26.57 5.55
CA ILE A 281 6.86 -26.26 4.30
C ILE A 281 6.23 -24.87 4.42
N TYR A 282 6.61 -23.97 3.53
CA TYR A 282 5.86 -22.76 3.23
C TYR A 282 4.76 -23.08 2.21
N SER A 283 3.57 -22.55 2.40
CA SER A 283 2.43 -22.73 1.49
C SER A 283 1.66 -21.42 1.33
N SER A 284 1.36 -21.04 0.09
CA SER A 284 0.59 -19.84 -0.24
C SER A 284 -0.30 -20.07 -1.46
N VAL A 285 -1.32 -19.23 -1.64
CA VAL A 285 -2.23 -19.27 -2.79
C VAL A 285 -1.87 -18.13 -3.74
N LEU A 286 -1.46 -18.45 -4.96
CA LEU A 286 -1.12 -17.49 -6.02
C LEU A 286 -2.38 -16.79 -6.56
N ASP A 287 -2.21 -15.67 -7.28
CA ASP A 287 -3.35 -14.87 -7.76
C ASP A 287 -4.20 -15.57 -8.82
N ASN A 288 -3.65 -16.59 -9.47
CA ASN A 288 -4.37 -17.49 -10.37
C ASN A 288 -5.15 -18.60 -9.64
N GLY A 289 -5.07 -18.65 -8.30
CA GLY A 289 -5.73 -19.65 -7.45
C GLY A 289 -4.92 -20.93 -7.19
N ASP A 290 -3.72 -21.06 -7.78
CA ASP A 290 -2.87 -22.24 -7.57
C ASP A 290 -2.21 -22.21 -6.18
N VAL A 291 -2.03 -23.39 -5.59
CA VAL A 291 -1.29 -23.54 -4.33
C VAL A 291 0.20 -23.68 -4.64
N TYR A 292 0.99 -22.74 -4.15
CA TYR A 292 2.46 -22.80 -4.17
C TYR A 292 2.96 -23.38 -2.85
N THR A 293 3.76 -24.44 -2.91
CA THR A 293 4.40 -25.04 -1.73
C THR A 293 5.90 -25.12 -1.93
N HIS A 294 6.67 -24.82 -0.88
CA HIS A 294 8.13 -24.90 -0.90
C HIS A 294 8.65 -25.48 0.42
N THR A 295 9.57 -26.43 0.37
CA THR A 295 10.31 -26.88 1.55
C THR A 295 11.23 -25.77 2.03
N VAL A 296 11.44 -25.60 3.32
CA VAL A 296 12.26 -24.53 3.90
C VAL A 296 13.38 -25.14 4.72
N THR A 297 14.63 -24.96 4.26
CA THR A 297 15.86 -25.41 4.94
C THR A 297 16.83 -24.25 5.18
N SER A 298 16.69 -23.15 4.45
CA SER A 298 17.26 -21.84 4.78
C SER A 298 16.25 -20.73 4.51
N ALA A 299 16.43 -19.59 5.16
CA ALA A 299 15.69 -18.35 4.92
C ALA A 299 16.64 -17.16 5.01
N GLU A 300 16.79 -16.43 3.91
CA GLU A 300 17.64 -15.24 3.80
C GLU A 300 16.77 -14.05 3.39
N CYS A 301 17.14 -12.83 3.80
CA CYS A 301 16.44 -11.63 3.38
C CYS A 301 17.41 -10.61 2.80
N LEU A 302 17.15 -10.23 1.56
CA LEU A 302 17.88 -9.19 0.84
C LEU A 302 17.14 -7.87 0.97
N GLN A 303 17.86 -6.82 1.34
CA GLN A 303 17.36 -5.46 1.31
C GLN A 303 17.56 -4.89 -0.09
N ILE A 304 16.50 -4.32 -0.66
CA ILE A 304 16.52 -3.71 -1.99
C ILE A 304 16.07 -2.26 -1.87
N GLU A 305 16.83 -1.35 -2.47
CA GLU A 305 16.55 0.08 -2.45
C GLU A 305 15.21 0.35 -3.14
N GLU A 306 14.32 1.05 -2.44
CA GLU A 306 13.08 1.51 -3.03
C GLU A 306 13.45 2.54 -4.10
N THR A 307 13.50 2.14 -5.37
CA THR A 307 13.51 3.12 -6.46
C THR A 307 12.27 3.99 -6.27
N PRO A 308 12.41 5.30 -5.98
CA PRO A 308 11.26 6.10 -5.65
C PRO A 308 10.27 6.03 -6.82
N PRO A 309 8.96 5.99 -6.56
CA PRO A 309 8.00 5.94 -7.66
C PRO A 309 8.21 7.17 -8.56
N LEU A 310 8.34 6.91 -9.87
CA LEU A 310 8.46 7.99 -10.85
C LEU A 310 7.27 8.96 -10.69
N ARG A 311 7.56 10.26 -10.65
CA ARG A 311 6.52 11.30 -10.61
C ARG A 311 5.77 11.25 -11.93
N THR A 312 4.44 11.17 -11.85
CA THR A 312 3.56 10.99 -13.01
C THR A 312 2.51 12.08 -13.07
N CYS A 313 2.12 12.47 -14.29
CA CYS A 313 0.96 13.33 -14.48
C CYS A 313 -0.33 12.53 -14.33
N SER A 314 -1.30 13.05 -13.57
CA SER A 314 -2.64 12.46 -13.52
C SER A 314 -3.52 13.01 -14.64
N ALA A 315 -4.25 12.13 -15.33
CA ALA A 315 -5.27 12.55 -16.28
C ALA A 315 -6.47 13.24 -15.60
N SER A 316 -6.67 13.02 -14.30
CA SER A 316 -7.76 13.64 -13.53
C SER A 316 -7.59 15.15 -13.30
N THR A 317 -6.43 15.73 -13.63
CA THR A 317 -6.23 17.18 -13.52
C THR A 317 -6.92 17.96 -14.65
N ILE A 318 -7.30 17.31 -15.75
CA ILE A 318 -8.17 17.90 -16.77
C ILE A 318 -9.63 17.64 -16.40
N THR A 319 -10.45 18.70 -16.42
CA THR A 319 -11.91 18.54 -16.33
C THR A 319 -12.50 18.20 -17.69
N TYR A 320 -13.10 17.02 -17.83
CA TYR A 320 -13.76 16.58 -19.06
C TYR A 320 -15.24 16.96 -19.06
N GLY A 321 -15.71 17.52 -20.18
CA GLY A 321 -17.11 17.84 -20.38
C GLY A 321 -17.97 16.58 -20.39
N MET A 322 -19.11 16.65 -19.69
CA MET A 322 -20.13 15.60 -19.69
C MET A 322 -21.20 15.93 -20.72
N GLY A 323 -21.73 14.90 -21.38
CA GLY A 323 -22.83 14.98 -22.30
C GLY A 323 -24.12 15.40 -21.59
N ASP A 324 -25.01 16.03 -22.33
CA ASP A 324 -26.35 16.32 -21.83
C ASP A 324 -27.32 15.17 -22.13
N THR A 325 -28.52 15.27 -21.54
CA THR A 325 -29.61 14.32 -21.74
C THR A 325 -30.58 14.77 -22.84
N ASN A 326 -30.23 15.78 -23.64
CA ASN A 326 -31.08 16.28 -24.71
C ASN A 326 -31.12 15.29 -25.88
N ASN A 327 -32.16 15.37 -26.71
CA ASN A 327 -32.27 14.58 -27.95
C ASN A 327 -32.70 15.48 -29.13
N PRO A 328 -31.80 15.79 -30.07
CA PRO A 328 -30.38 15.44 -30.08
C PRO A 328 -29.62 16.10 -28.92
N GLN A 329 -28.52 15.49 -28.48
CA GLN A 329 -27.65 16.05 -27.45
C GLN A 329 -27.07 17.39 -27.95
N GLN A 330 -26.84 18.37 -27.07
CA GLN A 330 -26.09 19.58 -27.44
C GLN A 330 -24.65 19.51 -26.93
N GLN A 331 -24.47 18.96 -25.74
CA GLN A 331 -23.17 18.61 -25.17
C GLN A 331 -22.89 17.12 -25.32
N VAL A 332 -21.65 16.79 -25.68
CA VAL A 332 -21.17 15.42 -25.92
C VAL A 332 -20.11 15.07 -24.88
N ASP A 333 -20.15 13.83 -24.38
CA ASP A 333 -19.14 13.32 -23.45
C ASP A 333 -17.73 13.39 -24.06
N VAL A 334 -16.79 13.88 -23.25
CA VAL A 334 -15.36 13.85 -23.56
C VAL A 334 -14.71 12.73 -22.77
N THR A 335 -13.94 11.89 -23.46
CA THR A 335 -13.24 10.76 -22.86
C THR A 335 -11.73 10.90 -23.08
N ASN A 336 -10.94 10.36 -22.15
CA ASN A 336 -9.51 10.17 -22.34
C ASN A 336 -9.19 8.69 -22.47
N PHE A 337 -8.11 8.35 -23.16
CA PHE A 337 -7.60 6.99 -23.26
C PHE A 337 -6.13 6.97 -23.69
N GLY A 338 -5.48 5.81 -23.54
CA GLY A 338 -4.12 5.61 -24.02
C GLY A 338 -3.06 6.40 -23.25
N LEU A 339 -3.26 6.61 -21.95
CA LEU A 339 -2.28 7.26 -21.09
C LEU A 339 -0.99 6.42 -21.02
N THR A 340 0.12 7.01 -21.44
CA THR A 340 1.45 6.40 -21.47
C THR A 340 2.46 7.32 -20.79
N PHE A 341 3.50 6.73 -20.17
CA PHE A 341 4.54 7.46 -19.47
C PHE A 341 5.93 7.10 -20.02
N THR A 342 6.77 8.10 -20.22
CA THR A 342 8.16 7.97 -20.64
C THR A 342 9.06 8.59 -19.56
N PRO A 343 9.98 7.84 -18.93
CA PRO A 343 10.92 8.38 -17.96
C PRO A 343 11.85 9.42 -18.58
N ILE A 344 12.11 10.52 -17.87
CA ILE A 344 13.11 11.52 -18.25
C ILE A 344 14.45 11.07 -17.66
N ALA A 345 15.39 10.71 -18.55
CA ALA A 345 16.68 10.13 -18.18
C ALA A 345 17.43 10.99 -17.14
N GLY A 346 17.88 10.36 -16.07
CA GLY A 346 18.63 11.01 -14.99
C GLY A 346 17.77 11.78 -13.98
N THR A 347 16.45 11.65 -14.03
CA THR A 347 15.51 12.29 -13.10
C THR A 347 14.44 11.30 -12.60
N MET A 348 13.69 11.69 -11.57
CA MET A 348 12.50 10.96 -11.11
C MET A 348 11.23 11.35 -11.89
N ASP A 349 11.36 12.21 -12.90
CA ASP A 349 10.25 12.79 -13.63
C ASP A 349 9.92 11.97 -14.89
N THR A 350 8.65 11.96 -15.26
CA THR A 350 8.13 11.39 -16.51
C THR A 350 7.50 12.45 -17.40
N THR A 351 7.50 12.16 -18.70
CA THR A 351 6.59 12.77 -19.67
C THR A 351 5.43 11.82 -19.93
N ALA A 352 4.20 12.31 -19.79
CA ALA A 352 2.98 11.59 -20.08
C ALA A 352 2.37 12.02 -21.42
N SER A 353 1.72 11.10 -22.12
CA SER A 353 0.95 11.36 -23.34
C SER A 353 -0.36 10.58 -23.31
N MET A 354 -1.45 11.20 -23.74
CA MET A 354 -2.77 10.56 -23.85
C MET A 354 -3.58 11.15 -25.01
N SER A 355 -4.60 10.42 -25.44
CA SER A 355 -5.61 10.91 -26.37
C SER A 355 -6.83 11.41 -25.61
N VAL A 356 -7.42 12.53 -26.07
CA VAL A 356 -8.69 13.07 -25.58
C VAL A 356 -9.64 13.16 -26.77
N SER A 357 -10.85 12.61 -26.63
CA SER A 357 -11.76 12.42 -27.76
C SER A 357 -13.22 12.70 -27.39
N CYS A 358 -14.00 13.18 -28.35
CA CYS A 358 -15.46 13.22 -28.31
C CYS A 358 -16.05 12.87 -29.68
N THR A 359 -17.21 12.22 -29.66
CA THR A 359 -17.89 11.73 -30.87
C THR A 359 -19.36 12.15 -30.86
N ALA A 360 -19.76 12.95 -31.85
CA ALA A 360 -21.14 13.35 -32.07
C ALA A 360 -21.98 12.18 -32.61
N ILE A 361 -23.30 12.26 -32.43
CA ILE A 361 -24.23 11.26 -32.98
C ILE A 361 -24.27 11.32 -34.52
N ASP A 362 -24.78 10.26 -35.15
CA ASP A 362 -24.88 10.17 -36.62
C ASP A 362 -25.64 11.35 -37.22
N GLY A 363 -25.06 11.98 -38.25
CA GLY A 363 -25.59 13.16 -38.92
C GLY A 363 -25.23 14.50 -38.26
N TYR A 364 -24.42 14.50 -37.20
CA TYR A 364 -23.91 15.68 -36.51
C TYR A 364 -22.38 15.72 -36.57
N VAL A 365 -21.82 16.90 -36.35
CA VAL A 365 -20.38 17.12 -36.22
C VAL A 365 -20.02 17.50 -34.79
N ALA A 366 -18.86 17.04 -34.34
CA ALA A 366 -18.34 17.32 -33.01
C ALA A 366 -17.46 18.58 -33.03
N TYR A 367 -17.54 19.37 -31.97
CA TYR A 367 -16.78 20.60 -31.84
C TYR A 367 -16.18 20.71 -30.44
N MET A 368 -14.87 20.45 -30.36
CA MET A 368 -14.10 20.46 -29.12
C MET A 368 -13.60 21.86 -28.80
N THR A 369 -13.58 22.22 -27.53
CA THR A 369 -13.10 23.52 -27.03
C THR A 369 -12.35 23.34 -25.72
N PHE A 370 -11.33 24.17 -25.49
CA PHE A 370 -10.61 24.25 -24.22
C PHE A 370 -10.37 25.73 -23.82
N PRO A 371 -10.18 26.05 -22.53
CA PRO A 371 -10.02 27.43 -22.07
C PRO A 371 -8.84 28.15 -22.73
N PRO A 372 -8.94 29.48 -22.95
CA PRO A 372 -10.08 30.36 -22.69
C PRO A 372 -11.03 30.52 -23.90
N ASN A 373 -11.47 29.42 -24.54
CA ASN A 373 -12.22 29.34 -25.82
C ASN A 373 -11.32 29.15 -27.05
N ARG A 374 -10.28 28.33 -26.90
CA ARG A 374 -9.47 27.81 -27.99
C ARG A 374 -10.12 26.56 -28.57
N GLN A 375 -9.79 26.29 -29.83
CA GLN A 375 -10.26 25.14 -30.57
C GLN A 375 -9.06 24.39 -31.14
N PRO A 376 -9.06 23.05 -31.07
CA PRO A 376 -8.04 22.27 -31.73
C PRO A 376 -8.20 22.33 -33.25
N LEU A 377 -7.10 22.13 -33.97
CA LEU A 377 -7.09 22.04 -35.44
C LEU A 377 -8.01 20.90 -35.94
N GLU A 378 -8.11 19.83 -35.14
CA GLU A 378 -8.88 18.62 -35.42
C GLU A 378 -10.40 18.85 -35.45
N ASN A 379 -10.90 20.02 -35.03
CA ASN A 379 -12.31 20.39 -35.28
C ASN A 379 -12.65 20.54 -36.77
N GLY A 380 -11.66 20.70 -37.65
CA GLY A 380 -11.90 21.00 -39.07
C GLY A 380 -12.53 22.38 -39.27
N GLN A 381 -12.97 22.67 -40.51
CA GLN A 381 -13.69 23.90 -40.87
C GLN A 381 -14.86 23.57 -41.81
N GLY A 382 -16.04 24.14 -41.56
CA GLY A 382 -17.20 24.03 -42.44
C GLY A 382 -17.65 22.59 -42.71
N ALA A 383 -17.67 22.18 -43.98
CA ALA A 383 -18.10 20.84 -44.39
C ALA A 383 -17.13 19.71 -43.99
N ASP A 384 -15.89 20.05 -43.62
CA ASP A 384 -14.85 19.09 -43.21
C ASP A 384 -14.85 18.84 -41.69
N ALA A 385 -15.82 19.40 -40.94
CA ALA A 385 -15.94 19.14 -39.52
C ALA A 385 -16.24 17.64 -39.28
N PRO A 386 -15.43 16.93 -38.49
CA PRO A 386 -15.59 15.50 -38.32
C PRO A 386 -16.68 15.15 -37.31
N GLN A 387 -17.23 13.95 -37.41
CA GLN A 387 -18.11 13.38 -36.37
C GLN A 387 -17.33 13.10 -35.08
N THR A 388 -16.04 12.79 -35.17
CA THR A 388 -15.17 12.52 -34.02
C THR A 388 -13.97 13.45 -34.03
N VAL A 389 -13.74 14.16 -32.93
CA VAL A 389 -12.54 14.97 -32.72
C VAL A 389 -11.67 14.26 -31.70
N THR A 390 -10.40 14.02 -32.03
CA THR A 390 -9.41 13.42 -31.13
C THR A 390 -8.14 14.26 -31.14
N ILE A 391 -7.66 14.64 -29.95
CA ILE A 391 -6.42 15.40 -29.78
C ILE A 391 -5.42 14.60 -28.96
N THR A 392 -4.13 14.91 -29.11
CA THR A 392 -3.07 14.40 -28.25
C THR A 392 -2.74 15.45 -27.18
N ALA A 393 -2.82 15.03 -25.92
CA ALA A 393 -2.41 15.83 -24.77
C ALA A 393 -1.13 15.25 -24.18
N THR A 394 -0.18 16.11 -23.83
CA THR A 394 1.08 15.71 -23.18
C THR A 394 1.31 16.51 -21.91
N CYS A 395 1.93 15.91 -20.90
CA CYS A 395 2.27 16.56 -19.64
C CYS A 395 3.67 16.16 -19.19
N SER A 396 4.41 17.10 -18.61
CA SER A 396 5.64 16.81 -17.88
C SER A 396 5.33 16.80 -16.39
N SER A 397 5.73 15.76 -15.67
CA SER A 397 5.58 15.70 -14.20
C SER A 397 6.42 16.75 -13.46
N VAL A 398 7.32 17.45 -14.15
CA VAL A 398 8.03 18.62 -13.61
C VAL A 398 7.07 19.80 -13.39
N ASP A 399 6.18 20.02 -14.36
CA ASP A 399 5.31 21.21 -14.38
C ASP A 399 3.86 20.88 -13.99
N GLU A 400 3.46 19.60 -14.05
CA GLU A 400 2.11 19.09 -13.74
C GLU A 400 0.99 19.76 -14.56
N VAL A 401 1.33 20.33 -15.72
CA VAL A 401 0.38 20.97 -16.66
C VAL A 401 0.25 20.14 -17.94
N TRP A 402 -0.98 19.91 -18.37
CA TRP A 402 -1.29 19.29 -19.65
C TRP A 402 -1.29 20.30 -20.78
N TYR A 403 -0.71 19.91 -21.91
CA TYR A 403 -0.62 20.72 -23.12
C TYR A 403 -1.22 19.96 -24.31
N TYR A 404 -2.05 20.66 -25.07
CA TYR A 404 -2.37 20.27 -26.45
C TYR A 404 -1.20 20.66 -27.34
N ASN A 405 -0.65 19.68 -28.06
CA ASN A 405 0.47 19.86 -28.96
C ASN A 405 0.10 19.41 -30.36
N THR A 406 0.26 20.29 -31.34
CA THR A 406 0.03 19.99 -32.75
C THR A 406 1.02 20.74 -33.64
N ILE A 407 1.03 20.42 -34.94
CA ILE A 407 1.77 21.16 -35.96
C ILE A 407 0.74 21.87 -36.85
N LEU A 408 0.84 23.19 -36.93
CA LEU A 408 -0.04 24.01 -37.78
C LEU A 408 0.24 23.74 -39.27
N PRO A 409 -0.70 24.09 -40.18
CA PRO A 409 -0.50 23.90 -41.63
C PRO A 409 0.72 24.61 -42.22
N ASP A 410 1.25 25.63 -41.54
CA ASP A 410 2.47 26.35 -41.92
C ASP A 410 3.77 25.65 -41.43
N GLY A 411 3.64 24.51 -40.74
CA GLY A 411 4.73 23.71 -40.19
C GLY A 411 5.19 24.14 -38.80
N ASN A 412 4.61 25.19 -38.21
CA ASN A 412 5.00 25.65 -36.89
C ASN A 412 4.37 24.79 -35.77
N PRO A 413 5.12 24.45 -34.71
CA PRO A 413 4.55 23.81 -33.55
C PRO A 413 3.60 24.77 -32.81
N TYR A 414 2.46 24.25 -32.40
CA TYR A 414 1.49 24.94 -31.57
C TYR A 414 1.28 24.16 -30.28
N THR A 415 1.42 24.88 -29.17
CA THR A 415 1.35 24.35 -27.82
C THR A 415 0.43 25.25 -27.00
N GLU A 416 -0.61 24.69 -26.41
CA GLU A 416 -1.53 25.43 -25.52
C GLU A 416 -1.81 24.60 -24.27
N ALA A 417 -1.79 25.24 -23.09
CA ALA A 417 -2.14 24.58 -21.84
C ALA A 417 -3.65 24.29 -21.79
N ILE A 418 -4.01 23.08 -21.37
CA ILE A 418 -5.40 22.63 -21.23
C ILE A 418 -5.69 22.27 -19.78
N THR A 419 -6.77 22.83 -19.24
CA THR A 419 -7.25 22.56 -17.87
C THR A 419 -8.66 21.97 -17.88
N SER A 420 -9.41 22.20 -18.95
CA SER A 420 -10.67 21.53 -19.23
C SER A 420 -10.84 21.34 -20.73
N VAL A 421 -11.64 20.34 -21.11
CA VAL A 421 -12.02 20.07 -22.50
C VAL A 421 -13.52 19.84 -22.55
N THR A 422 -14.22 20.62 -23.34
CA THR A 422 -15.67 20.50 -23.57
C THR A 422 -15.96 20.21 -25.03
N CYS A 423 -17.05 19.50 -25.31
CA CYS A 423 -17.44 19.17 -26.66
C CYS A 423 -18.93 19.40 -26.88
N THR A 424 -19.26 20.06 -27.98
CA THR A 424 -20.64 20.30 -28.42
C THR A 424 -20.88 19.66 -29.77
N GLN A 425 -22.12 19.29 -30.08
CA GLN A 425 -22.48 18.86 -31.43
C GLN A 425 -23.44 19.83 -32.11
N SER A 426 -23.34 19.90 -33.43
CA SER A 426 -24.23 20.68 -34.29
C SER A 426 -24.57 19.89 -35.53
N ILE A 427 -25.74 20.14 -36.11
CA ILE A 427 -25.97 19.79 -37.50
C ILE A 427 -24.99 20.61 -38.34
N THR A 428 -24.24 19.97 -39.22
CA THR A 428 -23.54 20.68 -40.29
C THR A 428 -24.63 21.39 -41.09
N GLU A 429 -24.56 22.70 -41.27
CA GLU A 429 -25.33 23.36 -42.32
C GLU A 429 -24.83 22.83 -43.66
N GLY A 430 -25.32 21.65 -44.05
CA GLY A 430 -25.23 21.18 -45.41
C GLY A 430 -25.98 22.16 -46.31
N PRO A 431 -25.64 22.21 -47.61
CA PRO A 431 -26.40 23.04 -48.54
C PRO A 431 -27.89 22.68 -48.45
N ALA A 432 -28.75 23.65 -48.14
CA ALA A 432 -30.18 23.39 -48.04
C ALA A 432 -30.72 22.81 -49.37
N PRO A 433 -31.69 21.88 -49.34
CA PRO A 433 -32.37 21.41 -50.54
C PRO A 433 -32.98 22.56 -51.35
N CYS A 434 -33.29 22.32 -52.62
CA CYS A 434 -33.92 23.34 -53.44
C CYS A 434 -35.29 23.73 -52.88
N ASN A 435 -35.52 25.03 -52.71
CA ASN A 435 -36.79 25.55 -52.21
C ASN A 435 -37.88 25.50 -53.31
N PRO A 436 -39.00 24.78 -53.13
CA PRO A 436 -40.14 24.81 -54.06
C PRO A 436 -40.71 26.20 -54.30
N ASP A 437 -40.62 27.09 -53.30
CA ASP A 437 -41.11 28.48 -53.36
C ASP A 437 -40.22 29.38 -54.22
N ALA A 438 -39.11 28.86 -54.76
CA ALA A 438 -38.34 29.56 -55.79
C ALA A 438 -39.10 29.66 -57.13
N ILE A 439 -40.17 28.87 -57.32
CA ILE A 439 -41.10 29.02 -58.45
C ILE A 439 -42.28 29.89 -58.00
N SER A 440 -42.61 30.89 -58.80
CA SER A 440 -43.89 31.62 -58.66
C SER A 440 -45.02 30.80 -59.28
N TYR A 441 -45.99 30.36 -58.47
CA TYR A 441 -47.16 29.60 -58.94
C TYR A 441 -48.35 30.51 -59.20
N GLY A 442 -49.00 30.32 -60.35
CA GLY A 442 -50.22 31.02 -60.72
C GLY A 442 -51.34 30.76 -59.71
N VAL A 443 -52.05 31.83 -59.34
CA VAL A 443 -53.22 31.77 -58.45
C VAL A 443 -54.48 31.81 -59.31
N GLY A 444 -55.51 31.06 -58.89
CA GLY A 444 -56.80 31.10 -59.58
C GLY A 444 -57.44 32.49 -59.51
N ASP A 445 -58.11 32.91 -60.58
CA ASP A 445 -58.80 34.20 -60.62
C ASP A 445 -60.12 34.23 -59.81
N GLY A 446 -60.53 33.08 -59.27
CA GLY A 446 -61.76 32.93 -58.48
C GLY A 446 -63.05 33.07 -59.31
N GLY A 447 -62.94 33.06 -60.64
CA GLY A 447 -64.06 33.09 -61.58
C GLY A 447 -64.83 31.78 -61.67
N THR A 448 -65.99 31.81 -62.33
CA THR A 448 -66.76 30.60 -62.68
C THR A 448 -67.26 30.68 -64.13
N PRO A 449 -66.59 30.03 -65.10
CA PRO A 449 -65.32 29.30 -64.98
C PRO A 449 -64.14 30.24 -64.65
N GLU A 450 -63.11 29.73 -63.98
CA GLU A 450 -61.82 30.43 -63.86
C GLU A 450 -61.19 30.61 -65.25
N VAL A 451 -60.50 31.72 -65.53
CA VAL A 451 -59.64 31.83 -66.71
C VAL A 451 -58.22 31.45 -66.33
N ASP A 452 -57.71 32.01 -65.24
CA ASP A 452 -56.47 31.60 -64.61
C ASP A 452 -56.75 30.56 -63.53
N VAL A 453 -56.06 29.42 -63.60
CA VAL A 453 -56.28 28.25 -62.72
C VAL A 453 -55.16 28.16 -61.69
N THR A 454 -55.53 27.84 -60.45
CA THR A 454 -54.56 27.64 -59.36
C THR A 454 -53.57 26.52 -59.70
N VAL A 455 -52.29 26.83 -59.59
CA VAL A 455 -51.19 25.88 -59.73
C VAL A 455 -50.75 25.41 -58.35
N SER A 456 -50.53 24.11 -58.20
CA SER A 456 -50.03 23.53 -56.96
C SER A 456 -48.85 22.60 -57.23
N TYR A 457 -48.01 22.40 -56.22
CA TYR A 457 -46.97 21.36 -56.25
C TYR A 457 -47.22 20.32 -55.17
N THR A 458 -46.80 19.09 -55.44
CA THR A 458 -46.90 17.93 -54.54
C THR A 458 -45.65 17.06 -54.67
N ASN A 459 -45.53 16.02 -53.85
CA ASN A 459 -44.46 15.02 -53.93
C ASN A 459 -43.03 15.60 -53.93
N PHE A 460 -42.80 16.66 -53.15
CA PHE A 460 -41.45 17.19 -52.97
C PHE A 460 -40.59 16.18 -52.22
N MET A 461 -39.46 15.80 -52.82
CA MET A 461 -38.50 14.84 -52.28
C MET A 461 -37.07 15.29 -52.59
N SER A 462 -36.14 15.01 -51.67
CA SER A 462 -34.72 15.30 -51.86
C SER A 462 -33.85 14.09 -51.50
N THR A 463 -32.77 13.89 -52.28
CA THR A 463 -31.79 12.81 -52.10
C THR A 463 -30.38 13.36 -52.20
N THR A 464 -29.51 13.00 -51.25
CA THR A 464 -28.10 13.38 -51.25
C THR A 464 -27.26 12.33 -51.98
N ASP A 465 -26.44 12.77 -52.92
CA ASP A 465 -25.37 11.94 -53.46
C ASP A 465 -24.22 11.89 -52.44
N MET A 466 -24.03 10.73 -51.83
CA MET A 466 -23.03 10.51 -50.77
C MET A 466 -21.58 10.65 -51.27
N ALA A 467 -21.33 10.58 -52.58
CA ALA A 467 -19.98 10.72 -53.13
C ALA A 467 -19.60 12.18 -53.39
N THR A 468 -20.58 13.03 -53.72
CA THR A 468 -20.34 14.42 -54.14
C THR A 468 -20.90 15.45 -53.15
N GLY A 469 -21.76 15.04 -52.22
CA GLY A 469 -22.45 15.94 -51.29
C GLY A 469 -23.56 16.78 -51.95
N VAL A 470 -23.82 16.60 -53.25
CA VAL A 470 -24.87 17.32 -53.98
C VAL A 470 -26.24 16.76 -53.61
N ILE A 471 -27.18 17.64 -53.28
CA ILE A 471 -28.58 17.25 -53.02
C ILE A 471 -29.40 17.49 -54.28
N TYR A 472 -30.07 16.45 -54.75
CA TYR A 472 -31.04 16.48 -55.84
C TYR A 472 -32.44 16.54 -55.26
N SER A 473 -33.26 17.47 -55.72
CA SER A 473 -34.66 17.65 -55.31
C SER A 473 -35.59 17.45 -56.50
N SER A 474 -36.75 16.85 -56.28
CA SER A 474 -37.79 16.71 -57.31
C SER A 474 -39.18 16.98 -56.73
N MET A 475 -40.10 17.46 -57.56
CA MET A 475 -41.50 17.67 -57.20
C MET A 475 -42.41 17.48 -58.41
N THR A 476 -43.73 17.36 -58.17
CA THR A 476 -44.76 17.33 -59.21
C THR A 476 -45.54 18.64 -59.18
N VAL A 477 -45.61 19.35 -60.31
CA VAL A 477 -46.42 20.58 -60.45
C VAL A 477 -47.65 20.26 -61.28
N THR A 478 -48.83 20.62 -60.77
CA THR A 478 -50.13 20.24 -61.33
C THR A 478 -51.06 21.43 -61.48
N CYS A 479 -51.82 21.44 -62.58
CA CYS A 479 -53.02 22.24 -62.71
C CYS A 479 -54.13 21.45 -63.42
N SER A 480 -55.38 21.72 -63.06
CA SER A 480 -56.55 20.98 -63.51
C SER A 480 -57.71 21.91 -63.79
N ALA A 481 -58.28 21.82 -64.99
CA ALA A 481 -59.47 22.54 -65.39
C ALA A 481 -60.76 21.86 -64.87
N ILE A 482 -61.83 22.64 -64.77
CA ILE A 482 -63.17 22.11 -64.46
C ILE A 482 -63.73 21.26 -65.62
N ASN A 483 -64.80 20.51 -65.37
CA ASN A 483 -65.43 19.68 -66.41
C ASN A 483 -65.91 20.52 -67.62
N GLY A 484 -65.54 20.09 -68.82
CA GLY A 484 -65.86 20.76 -70.08
C GLY A 484 -64.85 21.83 -70.51
N TYR A 485 -63.72 21.96 -69.79
CA TYR A 485 -62.62 22.87 -70.10
C TYR A 485 -61.29 22.10 -70.18
N ASN A 486 -60.40 22.58 -71.03
CA ASN A 486 -59.02 22.12 -71.15
C ASN A 486 -58.10 23.12 -70.46
N VAL A 487 -57.00 22.64 -69.87
CA VAL A 487 -55.99 23.48 -69.22
C VAL A 487 -54.72 23.56 -70.06
N TYR A 488 -54.06 24.71 -70.00
CA TYR A 488 -52.79 25.00 -70.65
C TYR A 488 -51.81 25.56 -69.62
N MET A 489 -50.68 24.88 -69.42
CA MET A 489 -49.64 25.31 -68.50
C MET A 489 -48.60 26.16 -69.23
N ILE A 490 -48.17 27.27 -68.62
CA ILE A 490 -47.27 28.26 -69.18
C ILE A 490 -46.09 28.46 -68.23
N PHE A 491 -44.87 28.44 -68.76
CA PHE A 491 -43.67 28.73 -67.99
C PHE A 491 -43.19 30.16 -68.20
N ASN A 492 -42.63 30.75 -67.14
CA ASN A 492 -41.83 31.98 -67.16
C ASN A 492 -42.52 33.16 -67.88
N GLY A 493 -43.81 33.39 -67.63
CA GLY A 493 -44.55 34.52 -68.17
C GLY A 493 -44.74 34.48 -69.70
N GLY A 494 -45.00 33.30 -70.27
CA GLY A 494 -45.33 33.15 -71.70
C GLY A 494 -44.24 32.54 -72.56
N GLN A 495 -43.17 31.99 -72.00
CA GLN A 495 -42.07 31.37 -72.74
C GLN A 495 -42.39 29.95 -73.26
N GLY A 496 -43.68 29.67 -73.50
CA GLY A 496 -44.22 28.35 -73.81
C GLY A 496 -44.46 27.50 -72.56
N GLY A 497 -44.91 26.27 -72.76
CA GLY A 497 -45.27 25.34 -71.68
C GLY A 497 -44.63 23.96 -71.84
N PRO A 498 -44.99 23.01 -70.98
CA PRO A 498 -44.51 21.64 -71.08
C PRO A 498 -45.05 20.93 -72.33
N ALA A 499 -44.42 19.81 -72.67
CA ALA A 499 -44.91 18.96 -73.76
C ALA A 499 -46.29 18.37 -73.44
N ASP A 500 -46.61 18.25 -72.16
CA ASP A 500 -47.87 17.76 -71.60
C ASP A 500 -49.08 18.63 -71.95
N ASN A 501 -48.87 19.85 -72.48
CA ASN A 501 -49.94 20.65 -73.07
C ASN A 501 -50.57 20.00 -74.33
N GLN A 502 -49.93 18.97 -74.90
CA GLN A 502 -50.41 18.30 -76.11
C GLN A 502 -51.77 17.63 -75.90
N ASN A 503 -52.61 17.68 -76.95
CA ASN A 503 -53.95 17.13 -76.99
C ASN A 503 -54.96 17.80 -76.05
N MET A 504 -54.66 19.02 -75.57
CA MET A 504 -55.58 19.87 -74.78
C MET A 504 -56.19 19.08 -73.61
N PRO A 505 -55.39 18.64 -72.64
CA PRO A 505 -55.89 17.82 -71.54
C PRO A 505 -56.70 18.66 -70.54
N GLN A 506 -57.56 17.98 -69.77
CA GLN A 506 -58.24 18.60 -68.64
C GLN A 506 -57.31 18.77 -67.42
N SER A 507 -56.19 18.05 -67.35
CA SER A 507 -55.22 18.18 -66.27
C SER A 507 -53.80 17.97 -66.78
N ILE A 508 -52.86 18.75 -66.28
CA ILE A 508 -51.43 18.65 -66.58
C ILE A 508 -50.68 18.43 -65.26
N SER A 509 -49.81 17.43 -65.23
CA SER A 509 -48.92 17.12 -64.11
C SER A 509 -47.51 16.86 -64.62
N ILE A 510 -46.57 17.72 -64.25
CA ILE A 510 -45.18 17.62 -64.71
C ILE A 510 -44.24 17.33 -63.55
N ARG A 511 -43.12 16.65 -63.82
CA ARG A 511 -42.03 16.50 -62.86
C ARG A 511 -41.00 17.61 -63.05
N MET A 512 -40.62 18.22 -61.94
CA MET A 512 -39.56 19.24 -61.85
C MET A 512 -38.38 18.67 -61.07
N GLU A 513 -37.16 19.02 -61.48
CA GLU A 513 -35.91 18.57 -60.86
C GLU A 513 -34.97 19.76 -60.59
N CYS A 514 -34.25 19.73 -59.47
CA CYS A 514 -33.31 20.78 -59.07
C CYS A 514 -32.13 20.15 -58.32
N ASN A 515 -30.95 20.79 -58.33
CA ASN A 515 -29.83 20.37 -57.49
C ASN A 515 -29.19 21.56 -56.73
N THR A 516 -28.41 21.25 -55.69
CA THR A 516 -27.77 22.28 -54.86
C THR A 516 -26.64 23.06 -55.54
N GLU A 517 -26.14 22.58 -56.68
CA GLU A 517 -25.09 23.26 -57.45
C GLU A 517 -25.63 24.45 -58.23
N ASN A 518 -26.77 24.28 -58.93
CA ASN A 518 -27.36 25.31 -59.77
C ASN A 518 -28.54 26.04 -59.11
N ARG A 519 -29.20 25.43 -58.13
CA ARG A 519 -30.39 25.96 -57.42
C ARG A 519 -31.51 26.44 -58.35
N ILE A 520 -31.64 25.82 -59.53
CA ILE A 520 -32.64 26.14 -60.54
C ILE A 520 -33.56 24.94 -60.73
N TRP A 521 -34.87 25.17 -60.65
CA TRP A 521 -35.86 24.17 -61.01
C TRP A 521 -35.93 23.98 -62.53
N ASN A 522 -35.84 22.74 -62.97
CA ASN A 522 -35.86 22.36 -64.37
C ASN A 522 -37.02 21.41 -64.66
N TYR A 523 -37.75 21.70 -65.72
CA TYR A 523 -38.63 20.72 -66.37
C TYR A 523 -37.77 19.87 -67.31
N VAL A 524 -37.81 18.56 -67.12
CA VAL A 524 -37.04 17.59 -67.92
C VAL A 524 -38.01 16.60 -68.56
N VAL A 525 -37.95 16.48 -69.89
CA VAL A 525 -38.81 15.55 -70.64
C VAL A 525 -38.02 14.87 -71.75
N THR A 526 -38.32 13.60 -71.99
CA THR A 526 -37.74 12.84 -73.10
C THR A 526 -38.79 12.64 -74.19
N LEU A 527 -38.56 13.24 -75.36
CA LEU A 527 -39.44 13.11 -76.53
C LEU A 527 -38.66 12.42 -77.65
N ASN A 528 -39.18 11.30 -78.16
CA ASN A 528 -38.55 10.52 -79.24
C ASN A 528 -37.08 10.14 -78.97
N GLY A 529 -36.74 9.87 -77.70
CA GLY A 529 -35.39 9.50 -77.28
C GLY A 529 -34.42 10.68 -77.05
N VAL A 530 -34.88 11.93 -77.19
CA VAL A 530 -34.09 13.14 -76.91
C VAL A 530 -34.58 13.79 -75.62
N THR A 531 -33.67 14.05 -74.68
CA THR A 531 -33.97 14.76 -73.43
C THR A 531 -33.91 16.26 -73.64
N TYR A 532 -34.97 16.96 -73.23
CA TYR A 532 -35.09 18.40 -73.22
C TYR A 532 -35.16 18.88 -71.79
N THR A 533 -34.33 19.86 -71.46
CA THR A 533 -34.27 20.49 -70.14
C THR A 533 -34.59 21.98 -70.27
N ARG A 534 -35.46 22.49 -69.39
CA ARG A 534 -35.83 23.90 -69.36
C ARG A 534 -35.87 24.41 -67.93
N ALA A 535 -35.17 25.52 -67.67
CA ALA A 535 -35.26 26.25 -66.41
C ALA A 535 -36.63 26.91 -66.24
N VAL A 536 -37.21 26.79 -65.05
CA VAL A 536 -38.54 27.31 -64.70
C VAL A 536 -38.44 28.09 -63.40
N SER A 537 -38.88 29.34 -63.44
CA SER A 537 -39.01 30.25 -62.29
C SER A 537 -40.46 30.69 -62.06
N GLN A 538 -41.37 30.42 -62.99
CA GLN A 538 -42.80 30.70 -62.85
C GLN A 538 -43.61 29.66 -63.62
N VAL A 539 -44.75 29.25 -63.06
CA VAL A 539 -45.73 28.37 -63.70
C VAL A 539 -47.12 28.99 -63.54
N ASP A 540 -47.76 29.34 -64.64
CA ASP A 540 -49.15 29.80 -64.69
C ASP A 540 -50.00 28.76 -65.44
N CYS A 541 -51.28 28.65 -65.14
CA CYS A 541 -52.20 27.81 -65.91
C CYS A 541 -53.44 28.59 -66.31
N GLN A 542 -53.90 28.36 -67.54
CA GLN A 542 -55.12 28.95 -68.07
C GLN A 542 -56.06 27.85 -68.55
N GLN A 543 -57.37 28.02 -68.37
CA GLN A 543 -58.35 27.08 -68.92
C GLN A 543 -59.22 27.72 -70.01
N ALA A 544 -59.66 26.90 -70.96
CA ALA A 544 -60.54 27.29 -72.07
C ALA A 544 -61.59 26.21 -72.34
N PRO A 545 -62.79 26.56 -72.84
CA PRO A 545 -63.81 25.57 -73.19
C PRO A 545 -63.28 24.56 -74.22
N ASN A 546 -63.72 23.29 -74.09
CA ASN A 546 -63.32 22.19 -74.96
C ASN A 546 -63.66 22.36 -76.44
#